data_AF-A0A6P0YIK9-F1
#
_entry.id   AF-A0A6P0YIK9-F1
#
_cell.length_a   1.000
_cell.length_b   1.000
_cell.length_c   1.000
_cell.angle_alpha   90.00
_cell.angle_beta   90.00
_cell.angle_gamma   90.00
#
_symmetry.space_group_name_H-M   'P 1'
#
loop_
_entity.id
_entity.type
_entity.pdbx_description
1 polymer ?
#
loop_
_entity_poly.entity_id
_entity_poly.type
_entity_poly.pdbx_seq_one_letter_code
_entity_poly.pdbx_strand_id
1 'polypeptide(L)' 'MWIFLDIDGVLVPEKNFDSPIYKENDLQFDPIFLSLFEDIVQLYPGVLVVISSSWRELFSFEFVRSLFSPDFREKVV' A
#
# COMPACT_ATOMS: atom_id res chain seq x y z
N MET A 1 1.07 -18.23 0.24
CA MET A 1 0.43 -17.66 -0.96
C MET A 1 0.90 -16.23 -1.11
N TRP A 2 1.06 -15.72 -2.32
CA TRP A 2 1.59 -14.38 -2.58
C TRP A 2 0.52 -13.52 -3.23
N ILE A 3 0.33 -12.31 -2.72
CA ILE A 3 -0.49 -11.27 -3.33
C ILE A 3 0.45 -10.25 -3.94
N PHE A 4 0.33 -9.99 -5.23
CA PHE A 4 1.02 -8.87 -5.87
C PHE A 4 0.07 -7.68 -5.83
N LEU A 5 0.40 -6.69 -5.02
CA LEU A 5 -0.43 -5.54 -4.75
C LEU A 5 0.09 -4.34 -5.54
N ASP A 6 -0.71 -3.89 -6.50
CA ASP A 6 -0.63 -2.50 -6.94
C ASP A 6 -1.28 -1.64 -5.86
N ILE A 7 -0.60 -0.59 -5.40
CA ILE A 7 -1.14 0.33 -4.40
C ILE A 7 -1.80 1.55 -5.06
N ASP A 8 -1.39 1.86 -6.29
CA ASP A 8 -1.94 2.95 -7.08
C ASP A 8 -3.35 2.60 -7.54
N GLY A 9 -4.33 3.45 -7.19
CA GLY A 9 -5.74 3.19 -7.52
C GLY A 9 -6.40 2.05 -6.74
N VAL A 10 -5.67 1.36 -5.85
CA VAL A 10 -6.21 0.32 -4.95
C VAL A 10 -6.27 0.84 -3.52
N LEU A 11 -5.10 1.18 -2.95
CA LEU A 11 -5.00 1.72 -1.59
C LEU A 11 -4.86 3.23 -1.58
N VAL A 12 -4.43 3.83 -2.69
CA VAL A 12 -4.39 5.27 -2.87
C VAL A 12 -5.67 5.67 -3.60
N PRO A 13 -6.47 6.62 -3.08
CA PRO A 13 -7.65 7.08 -3.78
C PRO A 13 -7.22 7.65 -5.13
N GLU A 14 -7.97 7.38 -6.20
CA GLU A 14 -7.83 8.09 -7.47
C GLU A 14 -8.12 9.58 -7.21
N LYS A 15 -7.10 10.33 -6.82
CA LYS A 15 -7.16 11.79 -6.85
C LYS A 15 -7.39 12.13 -8.32
N ASN A 16 -8.43 12.88 -8.64
CA ASN A 16 -8.60 13.46 -9.97
C ASN A 16 -7.24 14.06 -10.38
N PHE A 17 -6.52 13.39 -11.28
CA PHE A 17 -5.12 13.67 -11.61
C PHE A 17 -4.98 14.96 -12.44
N ASP A 18 -5.86 15.95 -12.23
CA ASP A 18 -5.71 17.30 -12.80
C ASP A 18 -4.49 18.02 -12.20
N SER A 19 -3.92 17.50 -11.10
CA SER A 19 -2.72 18.02 -10.44
C SER A 19 -1.75 16.88 -10.16
N PRO A 20 -0.46 16.98 -10.55
CA PRO A 20 0.51 15.94 -10.23
C PRO A 20 0.77 15.88 -8.72
N ILE A 21 0.95 14.66 -8.21
CA ILE A 21 1.23 14.40 -6.80
C ILE A 21 2.65 14.89 -6.49
N TYR A 22 2.78 16.12 -5.99
CA TYR A 22 4.07 16.79 -5.78
C TYR A 22 4.53 16.87 -4.31
N LYS A 23 3.79 16.31 -3.35
CA LYS A 23 4.13 16.43 -1.92
C LYS A 23 4.01 15.09 -1.20
N GLU A 24 4.98 14.79 -0.33
CA GLU A 24 4.99 13.57 0.49
C GLU A 24 3.73 13.43 1.36
N ASN A 25 3.13 14.54 1.79
CA ASN A 25 1.88 14.54 2.56
C ASN A 25 0.66 14.03 1.77
N ASP A 26 0.75 13.99 0.44
CA ASP A 26 -0.29 13.46 -0.44
C ASP A 26 -0.19 11.94 -0.67
N LEU A 27 0.88 11.31 -0.17
CA LEU A 27 1.18 9.88 -0.30
C LEU A 27 0.69 9.12 0.94
N GLN A 28 -0.62 9.10 1.14
CA GLN A 28 -1.25 8.32 2.20
C GLN A 28 -2.22 7.33 1.57
N PHE A 29 -2.26 6.11 2.14
CA PHE A 29 -3.31 5.17 1.81
C PHE A 29 -4.64 5.68 2.36
N ASP A 30 -5.71 5.42 1.61
CA ASP A 30 -7.06 5.60 2.12
C ASP A 30 -7.24 4.67 3.33
N PRO A 31 -7.55 5.21 4.52
CA PRO A 31 -7.62 4.41 5.74
C PRO A 31 -8.73 3.36 5.69
N ILE A 32 -9.80 3.58 4.92
CA ILE A 32 -10.90 2.63 4.77
C ILE A 32 -10.43 1.45 3.93
N PHE A 33 -9.83 1.70 2.76
CA PHE A 33 -9.34 0.62 1.90
C PHE A 33 -8.16 -0.13 2.52
N LEU A 34 -7.29 0.58 3.24
CA LEU A 34 -6.20 -0.05 3.99
C LEU A 34 -6.74 -1.01 5.05
N SER A 35 -7.68 -0.57 5.90
CA SER A 35 -8.28 -1.44 6.93
C SER A 35 -8.93 -2.66 6.30
N LEU A 36 -9.78 -2.47 5.28
CA LEU A 36 -10.46 -3.59 4.61
C LEU A 36 -9.48 -4.61 4.03
N PHE A 37 -8.39 -4.14 3.41
CA PHE A 37 -7.37 -5.02 2.87
C PHE A 37 -6.61 -5.76 3.96
N GLU A 38 -6.09 -5.03 4.94
CA GLU A 38 -5.28 -5.61 6.02
C GLU A 38 -6.10 -6.60 6.86
N ASP A 39 -7.34 -6.26 7.23
CA ASP A 39 -8.23 -7.11 8.02
C ASP A 39 -8.47 -8.46 7.34
N ILE A 40 -8.71 -8.47 6.03
CA ILE A 40 -8.91 -9.70 5.28
C ILE A 40 -7.62 -10.52 5.18
N VAL A 41 -6.49 -9.88 4.87
CA VAL A 41 -5.22 -10.59 4.71
C VAL A 41 -4.71 -11.13 6.06
N GLN A 42 -5.01 -10.47 7.17
CA GLN A 42 -4.69 -10.96 8.52
C GLN A 42 -5.37 -12.29 8.86
N LEU A 43 -6.55 -12.58 8.29
CA LEU A 43 -7.22 -13.88 8.45
C LEU A 43 -6.43 -15.05 7.86
N TYR A 44 -5.42 -14.77 7.02
CA TYR A 44 -4.59 -15.76 6.35
C TYR A 44 -3.11 -15.61 6.75
N PRO A 45 -2.65 -16.28 7.82
CA PRO A 45 -1.31 -16.06 8.38
C PRO A 45 -0.16 -16.35 7.40
N GLY A 46 -0.33 -17.33 6.49
CA GLY A 46 0.68 -17.70 5.48
C GLY A 46 0.64 -16.90 4.18
N VAL A 47 -0.08 -15.77 4.14
CA VAL A 47 -0.10 -14.85 3.00
C VAL A 47 0.98 -13.78 3.19
N LEU A 48 1.73 -13.56 2.10
CA LEU A 48 2.69 -12.48 1.94
C LEU A 48 2.22 -11.55 0.82
N VAL A 49 2.54 -10.26 0.94
CA VAL A 49 2.15 -9.20 0.02
C VAL A 49 3.41 -8.61 -0.61
N VAL A 50 3.52 -8.71 -1.92
CA VAL A 50 4.57 -8.07 -2.71
C VAL A 50 4.05 -6.76 -3.26
N ILE A 51 4.77 -5.67 -3.04
CA ILE A 51 4.42 -4.38 -3.64
C ILE A 51 4.83 -4.38 -5.11
N SER A 52 3.83 -4.35 -6.00
CA SER A 52 3.96 -4.33 -7.46
C SER A 52 3.31 -3.07 -8.02
N SER A 53 3.89 -1.91 -7.69
CA SER A 53 3.42 -0.59 -8.11
C SER A 53 4.56 0.26 -8.66
N SER A 54 4.21 1.18 -9.56
CA SER A 54 5.11 2.21 -10.09
C SER A 54 5.76 3.08 -9.01
N TRP A 55 5.15 3.18 -7.82
CA TRP A 55 5.73 3.87 -6.66
C TRP A 55 7.11 3.33 -6.27
N ARG A 56 7.42 2.07 -6.60
CA ARG A 56 8.74 1.49 -6.35
C ARG A 56 9.86 2.16 -7.15
N GLU A 57 9.54 2.91 -8.21
CA GLU A 57 10.50 3.72 -8.97
C GLU A 57 10.83 5.05 -8.27
N LEU A 58 9.92 5.56 -7.44
CA LEU A 58 10.03 6.87 -6.79
C LEU A 58 10.35 6.77 -5.29
N PHE A 59 9.92 5.70 -4.64
CA PHE A 59 10.00 5.53 -3.19
C PHE A 59 10.72 4.25 -2.81
N SER A 60 11.40 4.30 -1.65
CA SER A 60 12.06 3.11 -1.10
C SER A 60 11.03 2.08 -0.62
N PHE A 61 11.46 0.82 -0.53
CA PHE A 61 10.58 -0.24 -0.05
C PHE A 61 10.15 0.02 1.38
N GLU A 62 11.11 0.40 2.24
CA GLU A 62 10.86 0.73 3.64
C GLU A 62 9.90 1.89 3.81
N PHE A 63 9.97 2.91 2.94
CA PHE A 63 9.00 4.00 2.95
C PHE A 63 7.59 3.48 2.69
N VAL A 64 7.36 2.76 1.57
CA VAL A 64 6.03 2.24 1.21
C VAL A 64 5.53 1.26 2.27
N ARG A 65 6.41 0.38 2.77
CA ARG A 65 6.12 -0.55 3.85
C ARG A 65 5.71 0.15 5.14
N SER A 66 6.28 1.32 5.43
CA SER A 66 5.92 2.09 6.63
C SER A 66 4.51 2.67 6.62
N LEU A 67 3.87 2.75 5.44
CA LEU A 67 2.51 3.25 5.29
C LEU A 67 1.45 2.22 5.74
N PHE A 68 1.81 0.95 5.83
CA PHE A 68 0.96 -0.11 6.40
C PHE A 68 0.96 -0.06 7.93
N SER A 69 -0.08 -0.62 8.54
CA SER A 69 -0.15 -0.72 10.01
C SER A 69 1.01 -1.55 10.54
N PRO A 70 1.55 -1.23 11.74
CA PRO A 70 2.75 -1.89 12.28
C PRO A 70 2.70 -3.42 12.24
N ASP A 71 1.55 -4.00 12.59
CA ASP A 71 1.35 -5.45 12.64
C ASP A 71 1.27 -6.09 11.24
N PHE A 72 0.92 -5.31 10.22
CA PHE A 72 0.83 -5.78 8.85
C PHE A 72 2.18 -5.73 8.10
N ARG A 73 3.11 -4.87 8.53
CA ARG A 73 4.39 -4.65 7.84
C ARG A 73 5.20 -5.94 7.66
N GLU A 74 5.10 -6.89 8.57
CA GLU A 74 5.82 -8.18 8.47
C GLU A 74 5.33 -9.05 7.31
N LYS A 75 4.11 -8.84 6.83
CA LYS A 75 3.55 -9.54 5.68
C LYS A 75 3.97 -8.93 4.34
N VAL A 76 4.42 -7.67 4.35
CA VAL A 76 4.87 -6.95 3.16
C VAL A 76 6.34 -7.26 2.90
N VAL A 77 6.62 -7.82 1.72
CA VAL A 77 7.92 -8.38 1.31
C VAL A 77 8.35 -7.95 -0.09
#